data_AF-I6QTL3-F1
#
_entry.id   AF-I6QTL3-F1
#
_cell.length_a   1.000
_cell.length_b   1.000
_cell.length_c   1.000
_cell.angle_alpha   90.00
_cell.angle_beta   90.00
_cell.angle_gamma   90.00
#
_symmetry.space_group_name_H-M   'P 1'
#
loop_
_entity.id
_entity.type
_entity.pdbx_description
1 polymer ?
#
loop_
_entity_poly.entity_id
_entity_poly.type
_entity_poly.pdbx_seq_one_letter_code
_entity_poly.pdbx_strand_id
1 'polypeptide(L)'
;FPSSISSSSLSDPRISEVALLCGTTPPPRNPSYIPNFVKEMENLSLLVSANHWGQFTVNSSVAPIFGLAQCHRDLSSTDCLLCYAVARTRLPHCLPVVAGRIFLDGCFLRYDSYNFFNETVGPRTDKVNCSASGSDFRGGVGKLVGN
;
A
#
# COMPACT_ATOMS: atom_id res chain seq x y z
N PHE A 1 -2.70 48.39 -14.67
CA PHE A 1 -3.16 46.98 -14.61
C PHE A 1 -1.97 46.11 -14.26
N PRO A 2 -1.81 45.67 -13.00
CA PRO A 2 -0.72 44.75 -12.67
C PRO A 2 -1.12 43.35 -13.12
N SER A 3 -0.19 42.70 -13.79
CA SER A 3 -0.32 41.35 -14.34
C SER A 3 -0.50 40.34 -13.22
N SER A 4 -1.65 39.65 -13.21
CA SER A 4 -1.92 38.52 -12.36
C SER A 4 -0.88 37.42 -12.63
N ILE A 5 0.08 37.23 -11.72
CA ILE A 5 0.90 36.01 -11.70
C ILE A 5 0.00 34.92 -11.12
N SER A 6 -0.77 34.27 -11.98
CA SER A 6 -1.41 33.00 -11.65
C SER A 6 -0.33 31.94 -11.60
N SER A 7 0.27 31.75 -10.42
CA SER A 7 1.02 30.53 -10.13
C SER A 7 0.02 29.37 -10.22
N SER A 8 0.06 28.61 -11.31
CA SER A 8 -0.54 27.29 -11.35
C SER A 8 0.15 26.49 -10.24
N SER A 9 -0.51 26.31 -9.09
CA SER A 9 -0.03 25.32 -8.12
C SER A 9 -0.15 23.99 -8.82
N LEU A 10 0.97 23.45 -9.31
CA LEU A 10 1.00 22.08 -9.80
C LEU A 10 0.76 21.22 -8.56
N SER A 11 -0.45 20.67 -8.44
CA SER A 11 -0.77 19.72 -7.38
C SER A 11 0.16 18.52 -7.54
N ASP A 12 0.96 18.23 -6.51
CA ASP A 12 1.90 17.12 -6.50
C ASP A 12 1.21 15.90 -5.88
N PRO A 13 0.88 14.87 -6.68
CA PRO A 13 0.23 13.66 -6.19
C PRO A 13 1.17 12.76 -5.37
N ARG A 14 2.45 13.13 -5.23
CA ARG A 14 3.45 12.44 -4.40
C ARG A 14 3.48 10.94 -4.65
N ILE A 15 3.66 10.58 -5.92
CA ILE A 15 3.64 9.20 -6.42
C ILE A 15 5.00 8.51 -6.38
N SER A 16 6.00 9.13 -5.76
CA SER A 16 7.33 8.53 -5.62
C SER A 16 7.24 7.26 -4.75
N GLU A 17 7.85 6.17 -5.21
CA GLU A 17 7.87 4.91 -4.47
C GLU A 17 8.95 4.97 -3.39
N VAL A 18 8.51 4.92 -2.13
CA VAL A 18 9.40 4.85 -0.96
C VAL A 18 9.82 3.41 -0.72
N ALA A 19 8.86 2.47 -0.76
CA ALA A 19 9.11 1.05 -0.59
C ALA A 19 7.97 0.19 -1.13
N LEU A 20 8.33 -0.94 -1.76
CA LEU A 20 7.43 -2.05 -2.08
C LEU A 20 7.91 -3.29 -1.32
N LEU A 21 7.06 -3.81 -0.43
CA LEU A 21 7.35 -4.98 0.40
C LEU A 21 6.37 -6.10 0.08
N CYS A 22 6.86 -7.16 -0.54
CA CYS A 22 6.08 -8.36 -0.80
C CYS A 22 6.27 -9.40 0.32
N GLY A 23 5.20 -10.10 0.67
CA GLY A 23 5.28 -11.25 1.55
C GLY A 23 5.94 -12.46 0.87
N THR A 24 6.19 -13.51 1.66
CA THR A 24 6.79 -14.76 1.16
C THR A 24 5.81 -15.93 1.10
N THR A 25 4.58 -15.74 1.61
CA THR A 25 3.60 -16.82 1.73
C THR A 25 2.83 -16.97 0.42
N PRO A 26 2.86 -18.14 -0.23
CA PRO A 26 2.11 -18.39 -1.45
C PRO A 26 0.60 -18.48 -1.14
N PRO A 27 -0.26 -18.19 -2.13
CA PRO A 27 -1.70 -18.24 -1.94
C PRO A 27 -2.18 -19.69 -1.93
N PRO A 28 -3.33 -19.96 -1.29
CA PRO A 28 -4.03 -21.23 -1.47
C PRO A 28 -4.28 -21.49 -2.96
N ARG A 29 -4.31 -22.76 -3.40
CA ARG A 29 -4.70 -23.10 -4.78
C ARG A 29 -6.17 -22.74 -5.00
N ASN A 30 -6.40 -21.51 -5.43
CA ASN A 30 -7.72 -20.98 -5.67
C ASN A 30 -7.70 -20.14 -6.97
N PRO A 31 -8.42 -20.55 -8.03
CA PRO A 31 -8.49 -19.79 -9.26
C PRO A 31 -9.14 -18.41 -9.07
N SER A 32 -9.92 -18.22 -8.00
CA SER A 32 -10.58 -16.96 -7.67
C SER A 32 -9.69 -15.98 -6.90
N TYR A 33 -8.41 -16.29 -6.63
CA TYR A 33 -7.55 -15.40 -5.85
C TYR A 33 -7.30 -14.05 -6.54
N ILE A 34 -6.85 -14.06 -7.79
CA ILE A 34 -6.61 -12.85 -8.59
C ILE A 34 -7.88 -12.01 -8.76
N PRO A 35 -9.05 -12.56 -9.15
CA PRO A 35 -10.26 -11.75 -9.27
C PRO A 35 -10.76 -11.22 -7.92
N ASN A 36 -10.58 -11.95 -6.82
CA ASN A 36 -10.87 -11.43 -5.48
C ASN A 36 -9.95 -10.25 -5.14
N PHE A 37 -8.67 -10.31 -5.50
CA PHE A 37 -7.72 -9.21 -5.31
C PHE A 37 -8.14 -7.97 -6.11
N VAL A 38 -8.51 -8.14 -7.38
CA VAL A 38 -8.99 -7.01 -8.20
C VAL A 38 -10.25 -6.40 -7.60
N LYS A 39 -11.21 -7.24 -7.19
CA LYS A 39 -12.46 -6.80 -6.54
C LYS A 39 -12.21 -6.04 -5.24
N GLU A 40 -11.27 -6.48 -4.41
CA GLU A 40 -10.86 -5.77 -3.21
C GLU A 40 -10.35 -4.36 -3.55
N MET A 41 -9.44 -4.27 -4.53
CA MET A 41 -8.82 -3.00 -4.94
C MET A 41 -9.78 -2.04 -5.66
N GLU A 42 -10.86 -2.54 -6.26
CA GLU A 42 -11.94 -1.72 -6.81
C GLU A 42 -12.79 -1.12 -5.69
N ASN A 43 -13.20 -1.92 -4.70
CA ASN A 43 -14.01 -1.42 -3.58
C ASN A 43 -13.24 -0.41 -2.72
N LEU A 44 -11.95 -0.66 -2.47
CA LEU A 44 -11.08 0.32 -1.80
C LEU A 44 -11.00 1.65 -2.56
N SER A 45 -11.02 1.64 -3.90
CA SER A 45 -10.95 2.87 -4.68
C SER A 45 -12.12 3.82 -4.40
N LEU A 46 -13.31 3.26 -4.16
CA LEU A 46 -14.50 4.02 -3.81
C LEU A 46 -14.35 4.67 -2.42
N LEU A 47 -13.86 3.91 -1.44
CA LEU A 47 -13.65 4.41 -0.08
C LEU A 47 -12.58 5.50 -0.03
N VAL A 48 -11.46 5.29 -0.74
CA VAL A 48 -10.37 6.26 -0.84
C VAL A 48 -10.85 7.55 -1.50
N SER A 49 -11.68 7.47 -2.55
CA SER A 49 -12.24 8.66 -3.20
C SER A 49 -13.14 9.48 -2.27
N ALA A 50 -13.90 8.82 -1.40
CA ALA A 50 -14.88 9.47 -0.53
C ALA A 50 -14.24 10.02 0.76
N ASN A 51 -13.30 9.27 1.36
CA ASN A 51 -12.83 9.52 2.71
C ASN A 51 -11.32 9.77 2.81
N HIS A 52 -10.57 9.73 1.71
CA HIS A 52 -9.10 9.74 1.66
C HIS A 52 -8.43 8.50 2.31
N TRP A 53 -9.23 7.56 2.83
CA TRP A 53 -8.78 6.28 3.35
C TRP A 53 -9.92 5.27 3.30
N GLY A 54 -9.60 3.98 3.45
CA GLY A 54 -10.60 2.94 3.52
C GLY A 54 -10.00 1.58 3.83
N GLN A 55 -10.83 0.71 4.36
CA GLN A 55 -10.54 -0.70 4.49
C GLN A 55 -11.70 -1.51 3.92
N PHE A 56 -11.38 -2.61 3.25
CA PHE A 56 -12.39 -3.50 2.70
C PHE A 56 -11.96 -4.95 2.93
N THR A 57 -12.89 -5.88 2.73
CA THR A 57 -12.60 -7.30 2.86
C THR A 57 -13.44 -8.10 1.91
N VAL A 58 -12.78 -8.81 1.00
CA VAL A 58 -13.39 -9.86 0.20
C VAL A 58 -13.33 -11.15 1.00
N ASN A 59 -14.45 -11.48 1.64
CA ASN A 59 -14.63 -12.75 2.33
C ASN A 59 -14.73 -13.87 1.29
N SER A 60 -13.77 -14.79 1.31
CA SER A 60 -13.79 -16.04 0.56
C SER A 60 -13.51 -17.19 1.52
N SER A 61 -14.20 -18.31 1.34
CA SER A 61 -14.06 -19.50 2.18
C SER A 61 -12.65 -20.09 2.18
N VAL A 62 -11.87 -19.83 1.12
CA VAL A 62 -10.53 -20.44 0.93
C VAL A 62 -9.41 -19.40 1.02
N ALA A 63 -9.65 -18.16 0.59
CA ALA A 63 -8.62 -17.12 0.51
C ALA A 63 -9.23 -15.73 0.73
N PRO A 64 -9.55 -15.35 1.98
CA PRO A 64 -9.99 -14.00 2.27
C PRO A 64 -8.87 -13.01 1.96
N ILE A 65 -9.23 -11.82 1.51
CA ILE A 65 -8.30 -10.72 1.24
C ILE A 65 -8.76 -9.54 2.06
N PHE A 66 -7.87 -9.04 2.90
CA PHE A 66 -8.05 -7.83 3.68
C PHE A 66 -7.22 -6.74 3.03
N GLY A 67 -7.83 -5.61 2.72
CA GLY A 67 -7.17 -4.48 2.11
C GLY A 67 -7.36 -3.20 2.92
N LEU A 68 -6.32 -2.38 2.97
CA LEU A 68 -6.35 -1.05 3.57
C LEU A 68 -5.57 -0.07 2.72
N ALA A 69 -6.16 1.09 2.48
CA ALA A 69 -5.56 2.19 1.76
C ALA A 69 -5.71 3.48 2.56
N GLN A 70 -4.67 4.30 2.61
CA GLN A 70 -4.70 5.59 3.29
C GLN A 70 -3.85 6.60 2.52
N CYS A 71 -4.47 7.71 2.13
CA CYS A 71 -3.75 8.87 1.63
C CYS A 71 -3.34 9.78 2.79
N HIS A 72 -2.27 10.54 2.58
CA HIS A 72 -1.94 11.65 3.46
C HIS A 72 -3.01 12.75 3.36
N ARG A 73 -3.33 13.36 4.50
CA ARG A 73 -4.47 14.29 4.67
C ARG A 73 -4.32 15.62 3.91
N ASP A 74 -3.11 15.96 3.52
CA ASP A 74 -2.75 17.15 2.76
C ASP A 74 -2.93 16.98 1.25
N LEU A 75 -3.21 15.78 0.75
CA LEU A 75 -3.58 15.57 -0.66
C LEU A 75 -5.02 15.99 -0.93
N SER A 76 -5.26 16.58 -2.10
CA SER A 76 -6.61 16.73 -2.64
C SER A 76 -7.22 15.36 -2.96
N SER A 77 -8.55 15.27 -3.10
CA SER A 77 -9.21 14.00 -3.45
C SER A 77 -8.73 13.46 -4.80
N THR A 78 -8.41 14.34 -5.75
CA THR A 78 -7.85 13.98 -7.06
C THR A 78 -6.45 13.39 -6.92
N ASP A 79 -5.57 14.04 -6.16
CA ASP A 79 -4.19 13.59 -5.95
C ASP A 79 -4.13 12.28 -5.18
N CYS A 80 -5.00 12.13 -4.18
CA CYS A 80 -5.18 10.90 -3.43
C CYS A 80 -5.60 9.73 -4.34
N LEU A 81 -6.56 9.96 -5.24
CA LEU A 81 -6.97 8.95 -6.23
C LEU A 81 -5.85 8.60 -7.20
N LEU A 82 -5.05 9.58 -7.62
CA LEU A 82 -3.91 9.33 -8.50
C LEU A 82 -2.83 8.50 -7.78
N CYS A 83 -2.51 8.84 -6.53
CA CYS A 83 -1.58 8.07 -5.72
C CYS A 83 -2.06 6.63 -5.54
N TYR A 84 -3.33 6.45 -5.19
CA TYR A 84 -3.94 5.12 -5.07
C TYR A 84 -3.90 4.33 -6.38
N ALA A 85 -4.15 4.98 -7.52
CA ALA A 85 -4.07 4.34 -8.83
C ALA A 85 -2.65 3.84 -9.13
N VAL A 86 -1.62 4.64 -8.82
CA VAL A 86 -0.22 4.20 -8.94
C VAL A 86 0.06 3.04 -8.00
N ALA A 87 -0.36 3.11 -6.74
CA ALA A 87 -0.19 2.02 -5.79
C ALA A 87 -0.83 0.71 -6.30
N ARG A 88 -2.07 0.79 -6.80
CA ARG A 88 -2.82 -0.35 -7.36
C ARG A 88 -2.19 -0.96 -8.61
N THR A 89 -1.41 -0.19 -9.38
CA THR A 89 -0.70 -0.71 -10.56
C THR A 89 0.66 -1.32 -10.24
N ARG A 90 1.30 -0.90 -9.14
CA ARG A 90 2.60 -1.43 -8.69
C ARG A 90 2.45 -2.68 -7.83
N LEU A 91 1.46 -2.69 -6.94
CA LEU A 91 1.21 -3.79 -6.00
C LEU A 91 1.05 -5.19 -6.64
N PRO A 92 0.47 -5.36 -7.85
CA PRO A 92 0.40 -6.63 -8.55
C PRO A 92 1.77 -7.28 -8.82
N HIS A 93 2.88 -6.53 -8.74
CA HIS A 93 4.23 -7.11 -8.83
C HIS A 93 4.52 -8.13 -7.70
N CYS A 94 3.81 -8.04 -6.57
CA CYS A 94 3.92 -9.02 -5.50
C CYS A 94 3.11 -10.31 -5.77
N LEU A 95 2.18 -10.31 -6.72
CA LEU A 95 1.39 -11.51 -7.00
C LEU A 95 2.33 -12.62 -7.53
N PRO A 96 2.13 -13.88 -7.13
CA PRO A 96 0.94 -14.41 -6.48
C PRO A 96 0.94 -14.40 -4.93
N VAL A 97 1.86 -13.74 -4.23
CA VAL A 97 1.93 -13.86 -2.75
C VAL A 97 0.70 -13.26 -2.04
N VAL A 98 0.41 -13.74 -0.83
CA VAL A 98 -0.83 -13.38 -0.10
C VAL A 98 -0.81 -12.02 0.60
N ALA A 99 0.36 -11.41 0.66
CA ALA A 99 0.57 -10.18 1.41
C ALA A 99 1.48 -9.24 0.62
N GLY A 100 1.16 -7.96 0.66
CA GLY A 100 2.00 -6.93 0.08
C GLY A 100 1.66 -5.56 0.60
N ARG A 101 2.69 -4.72 0.69
CA ARG A 101 2.59 -3.33 1.17
C ARG A 101 3.35 -2.44 0.21
N ILE A 102 2.76 -1.32 -0.14
CA ILE A 102 3.45 -0.26 -0.88
C ILE A 102 3.30 1.06 -0.13
N PHE A 103 4.42 1.77 -0.06
CA PHE A 103 4.54 3.10 0.51
C PHE A 103 4.93 4.03 -0.63
N LEU A 104 4.01 4.93 -0.97
CA LEU A 104 4.28 6.08 -1.81
C LEU A 104 4.36 7.32 -0.92
N ASP A 105 5.04 8.38 -1.37
CA ASP A 105 5.16 9.65 -0.62
C ASP A 105 3.78 10.24 -0.24
N GLY A 106 2.73 9.93 -1.01
CA GLY A 106 1.38 10.44 -0.81
C GLY A 106 0.38 9.46 -0.19
N CYS A 107 0.66 8.15 -0.24
CA CYS A 107 -0.31 7.14 0.18
C CYS A 107 0.32 5.79 0.53
N PHE A 108 -0.41 5.05 1.36
CA PHE A 108 -0.10 3.71 1.79
C PHE A 108 -1.18 2.75 1.32
N LEU A 109 -0.77 1.58 0.84
CA LEU A 109 -1.67 0.49 0.47
C LEU A 109 -1.10 -0.84 0.94
N ARG A 110 -1.93 -1.60 1.66
CA ARG A 110 -1.59 -2.93 2.17
C ARG A 110 -2.71 -3.91 1.88
N TYR A 111 -2.34 -5.12 1.47
CA TYR A 111 -3.22 -6.27 1.49
C TYR A 111 -2.57 -7.45 2.23
N ASP A 112 -3.41 -8.30 2.81
CA ASP A 112 -2.99 -9.50 3.52
C ASP A 112 -4.10 -10.56 3.53
N SER A 113 -3.78 -11.79 3.92
CA SER A 113 -4.75 -12.89 4.05
C SER A 113 -5.40 -12.99 5.43
N TYR A 114 -5.02 -12.13 6.37
CA TYR A 114 -5.56 -12.09 7.72
C TYR A 114 -5.99 -10.67 8.10
N ASN A 115 -6.87 -10.56 9.11
CA ASN A 115 -7.34 -9.26 9.58
C ASN A 115 -6.24 -8.53 10.37
N PHE A 116 -5.64 -7.51 9.74
CA PHE A 116 -4.59 -6.67 10.35
C PHE A 116 -5.08 -5.29 10.80
N PHE A 117 -6.38 -4.98 10.73
CA PHE A 117 -6.87 -3.61 10.95
C PHE A 117 -6.63 -3.09 12.38
N ASN A 118 -6.45 -3.99 13.36
CA ASN A 118 -6.15 -3.65 14.75
C ASN A 118 -4.67 -3.79 15.10
N GLU A 119 -3.80 -4.11 14.13
CA GLU A 119 -2.36 -4.20 14.36
C GLU A 119 -1.72 -2.83 14.25
N THR A 120 -1.15 -2.33 15.34
CA THR A 120 -0.36 -1.10 15.35
C THR A 120 1.07 -1.32 14.88
N VAL A 121 1.57 -2.55 14.99
CA VAL A 121 2.92 -2.97 14.58
C VAL A 121 2.89 -4.39 14.01
N GLY A 122 3.33 -4.54 12.76
CA GLY A 122 3.65 -5.83 12.16
C GLY A 122 4.93 -6.40 12.79
N PRO A 123 4.90 -7.60 13.39
CA PRO A 123 6.04 -8.15 14.13
C PRO A 123 7.30 -8.39 13.29
N ARG A 124 7.19 -8.38 11.96
CA ARG A 124 8.29 -8.63 11.01
C ARG A 124 8.81 -7.39 10.28
N THR A 125 8.03 -6.32 10.20
CA THR A 125 8.35 -5.15 9.34
C THR A 125 8.42 -3.84 10.12
N ASP A 126 7.80 -3.75 11.29
CA ASP A 126 7.56 -2.46 11.96
C ASP A 126 8.36 -2.33 13.26
N LYS A 127 9.32 -3.25 13.51
CA LYS A 127 10.25 -3.19 14.65
C LYS A 127 11.53 -2.48 14.23
N VAL A 128 11.55 -1.15 14.36
CA VAL A 128 12.78 -0.35 14.22
C VAL A 128 13.50 -0.32 15.56
N ASN A 129 14.75 -0.80 15.62
CA ASN A 129 15.57 -0.68 16.82
C ASN A 129 16.38 0.62 16.77
N CYS A 130 15.84 1.68 17.38
CA CYS A 130 16.53 2.97 17.47
C CYS A 130 17.74 2.98 18.42
N SER A 131 18.03 1.88 19.14
CA SER A 131 19.21 1.75 20.01
C SER A 131 20.43 1.14 19.31
N ALA A 132 20.32 0.74 18.04
CA ALA A 132 21.50 0.39 17.26
C ALA A 132 22.19 1.69 16.82
N SER A 133 23.22 2.10 17.56
CA SER A 133 24.15 3.13 17.10
C SER A 133 24.78 2.67 15.78
N GLY A 134 24.38 3.30 14.68
CA GLY A 134 25.09 3.34 13.40
C GLY A 134 25.18 2.03 12.61
N SER A 135 24.25 1.82 11.67
CA SER A 135 24.56 1.27 10.34
C SER A 135 23.34 1.33 9.41
N ASP A 136 23.51 2.08 8.31
CA ASP A 136 22.83 1.94 7.02
C ASP A 136 21.29 1.90 6.98
N PHE A 137 20.69 3.08 6.75
CA PHE A 137 19.43 3.17 6.02
C PHE A 137 19.69 2.84 4.54
N ARG A 138 19.65 1.55 4.21
CA ARG A 138 19.51 1.10 2.83
C ARG A 138 18.17 0.40 2.69
N GLY A 139 17.25 1.06 1.99
CA GLY A 139 16.13 0.34 1.40
C GLY A 139 16.66 -0.82 0.57
N GLY A 140 16.02 -1.98 0.70
CA GLY A 140 16.18 -3.10 -0.21
C GLY A 140 17.18 -4.20 0.21
N VAL A 141 16.61 -5.40 0.33
CA VAL A 141 17.18 -6.72 0.00
C VAL A 141 18.41 -7.22 0.79
N GLY A 142 18.18 -8.26 1.61
CA GLY A 142 19.22 -9.18 2.10
C GLY A 142 18.59 -10.28 2.95
N LYS A 143 18.33 -11.49 2.42
CA LYS A 143 19.26 -12.62 2.25
C LYS A 143 19.99 -12.98 3.54
N LEU A 144 19.58 -14.07 4.19
CA LEU A 144 20.38 -14.88 5.13
C LEU A 144 19.82 -16.32 5.00
N VAL A 145 20.37 -17.22 4.18
CA VAL A 145 21.61 -18.00 4.39
C VAL A 145 21.81 -18.40 5.84
N GLY A 146 21.38 -19.63 6.13
CA GLY A 146 22.10 -20.69 6.86
C GLY A 146 22.70 -20.39 8.24
N ASN A 147 22.23 -21.15 9.22
CA ASN A 147 23.07 -22.13 9.90
C ASN A 147 22.28 -23.43 10.07
#